data_AF-A0A2H6B548-F1
#
_entry.id   AF-A0A2H6B548-F1
#
_cell.length_a   1.000
_cell.length_b   1.000
_cell.length_c   1.000
_cell.angle_alpha   90.00
_cell.angle_beta   90.00
_cell.angle_gamma   90.00
#
_symmetry.space_group_name_H-M   'P 1'
#
loop_
_entity.id
_entity.type
_entity.pdbx_description
1 polymer ?
#
loop_
_entity_poly.entity_id
_entity_poly.type
_entity_poly.pdbx_seq_one_letter_code
_entity_poly.pdbx_strand_id
1 'polypeptide(L)'
;MTEPSLNNDELTRQEIREFIERAIRENRVMLFMKGTPDQPRCGFSARVAAILSGLGVRYAAMDILPDPRIREELSALSGWPTIPQLFVDGELIGGCDIVTEMFESGELQELLGVDASANEGDDSASGQRTEPSPSAADAPSGPAARPIPLENNLRDE
;
A
#
# COMPACT_ATOMS: atom_id res chain seq x y z
N MET A 1 43.37 18.26 -17.74
CA MET A 1 41.92 18.35 -17.47
C MET A 1 41.58 17.04 -16.77
N THR A 2 41.52 17.08 -15.45
CA THR A 2 41.36 15.89 -14.61
C THR A 2 39.88 15.55 -14.61
N GLU A 3 39.51 14.36 -15.10
CA GLU A 3 38.15 13.86 -14.94
C GLU A 3 37.90 13.57 -13.45
N PRO A 4 36.82 14.10 -12.84
CA PRO A 4 36.47 13.71 -11.49
C PRO A 4 35.88 12.30 -11.57
N SER A 5 36.64 11.32 -11.07
CA SER A 5 36.11 10.00 -10.74
C SER A 5 34.99 10.19 -9.72
N LEU A 6 33.75 9.93 -10.14
CA LEU A 6 32.58 9.94 -9.26
C LEU A 6 32.68 8.76 -8.29
N ASN A 7 33.26 9.00 -7.12
CA ASN A 7 33.07 8.14 -5.96
C ASN A 7 31.66 8.40 -5.42
N ASN A 8 30.89 7.32 -5.22
CA ASN A 8 29.49 7.37 -4.80
C ASN A 8 29.25 8.02 -3.41
N ASP A 9 30.32 8.37 -2.68
CA ASP A 9 30.29 8.96 -1.32
C ASP A 9 30.26 10.50 -1.30
N GLU A 10 30.41 11.19 -2.43
CA GLU A 10 30.54 12.66 -2.47
C GLU A 10 29.39 13.39 -3.16
N LEU A 11 28.25 12.73 -3.42
CA LEU A 11 27.08 13.45 -3.93
C LEU A 11 26.66 14.54 -2.94
N THR A 12 26.67 15.78 -3.42
CA THR A 12 26.19 16.95 -2.69
C THR A 12 24.66 16.93 -2.61
N ARG A 13 24.08 17.68 -1.67
CA ARG A 13 22.61 17.83 -1.58
C ARG A 13 21.99 18.38 -2.88
N GLN A 14 22.72 19.24 -3.56
CA GLN A 14 22.31 19.81 -4.85
C GLN A 14 22.23 18.72 -5.93
N GLU A 15 23.26 17.88 -6.04
CA GLU A 15 23.26 16.77 -7.01
C GLU A 15 22.18 15.73 -6.69
N ILE A 16 21.92 15.45 -5.41
CA ILE A 16 20.82 14.58 -4.98
C ILE A 16 19.48 15.17 -5.38
N ARG A 17 19.28 16.49 -5.17
CA ARG A 17 18.07 17.20 -5.60
C ARG A 17 17.87 17.07 -7.11
N GLU A 18 18.90 17.40 -7.89
CA GLU A 18 18.86 17.33 -9.35
C GLU A 18 18.60 15.91 -9.85
N PHE A 19 19.16 14.91 -9.16
CA PHE A 19 18.89 13.50 -9.45
C PHE A 19 17.43 13.12 -9.21
N ILE A 20 16.83 13.55 -8.10
CA ILE A 20 15.41 13.32 -7.79
C ILE A 20 14.52 14.00 -8.82
N GLU A 21 14.75 15.28 -9.12
CA GLU A 21 14.00 16.04 -10.13
C GLU A 21 14.10 15.39 -11.51
N ARG A 22 15.31 14.96 -11.89
CA ARG A 22 15.53 14.22 -13.13
C ARG A 22 14.77 12.91 -13.17
N ALA A 23 14.82 12.13 -12.09
CA ALA A 23 14.09 10.86 -12.01
C ALA A 23 12.57 11.07 -12.14
N ILE A 24 12.02 12.12 -11.52
CA ILE A 24 10.60 12.49 -11.64
C ILE A 24 10.26 12.89 -13.09
N ARG A 25 11.11 13.68 -13.74
CA ARG A 25 10.88 14.17 -15.11
C ARG A 25 11.04 13.08 -16.19
N GLU A 26 11.97 12.15 -16.01
CA GLU A 26 12.28 11.12 -17.02
C GLU A 26 11.37 9.90 -16.95
N ASN A 27 10.68 9.70 -15.83
CA ASN A 27 9.79 8.57 -15.64
C ASN A 27 8.35 9.06 -15.49
N ARG A 28 7.48 8.65 -16.42
CA ARG A 28 6.04 8.97 -16.33
C ARG A 28 5.45 8.56 -14.99
N VAL A 29 5.81 7.39 -14.46
CA VAL A 29 5.37 6.92 -13.14
C VAL A 29 6.61 6.64 -12.31
N MET A 30 6.78 7.41 -11.23
CA MET A 30 7.94 7.34 -10.36
C MET A 30 7.52 7.13 -8.90
N LEU A 31 7.97 6.03 -8.30
CA LEU A 31 7.68 5.67 -6.92
C LEU A 31 8.93 5.81 -6.05
N PHE A 32 8.88 6.71 -5.07
CA PHE A 32 9.89 6.76 -4.00
C PHE A 32 9.39 5.94 -2.81
N MET A 33 10.14 4.92 -2.42
CA MET A 33 9.70 3.94 -1.43
C MET A 33 10.83 3.48 -0.50
N LYS A 34 10.47 2.77 0.57
CA LYS A 34 11.44 2.10 1.45
C LYS A 34 11.64 0.66 0.98
N GLY A 35 12.84 0.35 0.48
CA GLY A 35 13.15 -0.89 -0.22
C GLY A 35 12.88 -0.78 -1.72
N THR A 36 12.74 -1.92 -2.39
CA THR A 36 12.40 -2.01 -3.83
C THR A 36 11.04 -2.65 -4.02
N PRO A 37 10.44 -2.59 -5.23
CA PRO A 37 9.18 -3.29 -5.52
C PRO A 37 9.23 -4.79 -5.19
N ASP A 38 10.36 -5.45 -5.47
CA ASP A 38 10.55 -6.88 -5.21
C ASP A 38 10.89 -7.17 -3.73
N GLN A 39 11.48 -6.19 -3.03
CA GLN A 39 11.92 -6.32 -1.63
C GLN A 39 11.52 -5.08 -0.82
N PRO A 40 10.22 -4.85 -0.59
CA PRO A 40 9.77 -3.70 0.18
C PRO A 40 10.15 -3.87 1.65
N ARG A 41 10.62 -2.77 2.27
CA ARG A 41 11.07 -2.74 3.67
C ARG A 41 10.09 -2.03 4.60
N CYS A 42 8.90 -1.69 4.10
CA CYS A 42 7.82 -1.05 4.84
C CYS A 42 6.46 -1.45 4.26
N GLY A 43 5.46 -1.73 5.11
CA GLY A 43 4.13 -2.17 4.67
C GLY A 43 3.40 -1.15 3.77
N PHE A 44 3.56 0.15 4.04
CA PHE A 44 3.00 1.21 3.18
C PHE A 44 3.64 1.22 1.79
N SER A 45 4.95 1.04 1.72
CA SER A 45 5.69 0.92 0.46
C SER A 45 5.30 -0.35 -0.30
N ALA A 46 5.14 -1.48 0.40
CA ALA A 46 4.69 -2.73 -0.19
C ALA A 46 3.30 -2.60 -0.83
N ARG A 47 2.37 -1.90 -0.16
CA ARG A 47 1.00 -1.70 -0.67
C ARG A 47 1.00 -0.92 -1.99
N VAL A 48 1.68 0.22 -2.05
CA VAL A 48 1.71 1.04 -3.28
C VAL A 48 2.39 0.28 -4.43
N ALA A 49 3.50 -0.40 -4.16
CA ALA A 49 4.15 -1.24 -5.17
C ALA A 49 3.23 -2.36 -5.68
N ALA A 50 2.48 -3.01 -4.78
CA ALA A 50 1.53 -4.06 -5.15
C ALA A 50 0.37 -3.54 -6.00
N ILE A 51 -0.18 -2.36 -5.68
CA ILE A 51 -1.23 -1.71 -6.48
C ILE A 51 -0.73 -1.46 -7.91
N LEU A 52 0.42 -0.78 -8.06
CA LEU A 52 0.97 -0.45 -9.38
C LEU A 52 1.30 -1.69 -10.20
N SER A 53 1.87 -2.71 -9.57
CA SER A 53 2.16 -4.00 -10.21
C SER A 53 0.88 -4.75 -10.59
N GLY A 54 -0.17 -4.71 -9.74
CA GLY A 54 -1.47 -5.32 -10.02
C GLY A 54 -2.23 -4.65 -11.17
N LEU A 55 -1.99 -3.36 -11.40
CA LEU A 55 -2.49 -2.62 -12.56
C LEU A 55 -1.69 -2.90 -13.84
N GLY A 56 -0.56 -3.61 -13.77
CA GLY A 56 0.28 -3.89 -14.92
C GLY A 56 1.00 -2.65 -15.49
N VAL A 57 1.10 -1.58 -14.70
CA VAL A 57 1.72 -0.32 -15.13
C VAL A 57 3.23 -0.43 -15.03
N ARG A 58 3.94 0.08 -16.03
CA ARG A 58 5.40 0.23 -15.95
C ARG A 58 5.72 1.49 -15.16
N TYR A 59 6.49 1.34 -14.09
CA TYR A 59 6.95 2.44 -13.25
C TYR A 59 8.42 2.25 -12.87
N ALA A 60 9.09 3.35 -12.57
CA ALA A 60 10.40 3.34 -11.94
C ALA A 60 10.23 3.46 -10.42
N ALA A 61 11.12 2.82 -9.67
CA ALA A 61 11.12 2.89 -8.22
C ALA A 61 12.51 3.22 -7.69
N MET A 62 12.58 4.04 -6.65
CA MET A 62 13.82 4.41 -5.96
C MET A 62 13.71 4.10 -4.48
N ASP A 63 14.70 3.34 -3.97
CA ASP A 63 14.86 3.11 -2.54
C ASP A 63 15.51 4.33 -1.89
N ILE A 64 14.83 4.91 -0.90
CA ILE A 64 15.30 6.09 -0.16
C ILE A 64 16.12 5.73 1.08
N LEU A 65 16.23 4.44 1.44
CA LEU A 65 16.91 3.99 2.65
C LEU A 65 18.45 4.10 2.61
N PRO A 66 19.14 3.89 1.47
CA PRO A 66 20.60 3.94 1.43
C PRO A 66 21.19 5.30 1.80
N ASP A 67 20.49 6.40 1.51
CA ASP A 67 20.95 7.75 1.82
C ASP A 67 19.81 8.60 2.44
N PRO A 68 19.90 8.97 3.74
CA PRO A 68 18.86 9.75 4.40
C PRO A 68 18.64 11.13 3.77
N ARG A 69 19.64 11.69 3.07
CA ARG A 69 19.53 12.98 2.39
C ARG A 69 18.50 12.92 1.26
N ILE A 70 18.34 11.78 0.59
CA ILE A 70 17.31 11.60 -0.46
C ILE A 70 15.92 11.90 0.11
N ARG A 71 15.62 11.39 1.31
CA ARG A 71 14.33 11.63 1.96
C ARG A 71 14.13 13.11 2.28
N GLU A 72 15.18 13.76 2.81
CA GLU A 72 15.14 15.18 3.17
C GLU A 72 14.87 16.04 1.93
N GLU A 73 15.64 15.84 0.86
CA GLU A 73 15.50 16.60 -0.38
C GLU A 73 14.18 16.29 -1.10
N LEU A 74 13.75 15.03 -1.14
CA LEU A 74 12.47 14.63 -1.71
C LEU A 74 11.31 15.33 -0.99
N SER A 75 11.32 15.32 0.35
CA SER A 75 10.26 15.97 1.15
C SER A 75 10.26 17.48 0.94
N ALA A 76 11.44 18.10 0.78
CA ALA A 76 11.57 19.52 0.50
C ALA A 76 11.09 19.89 -0.92
N LEU A 77 11.30 19.01 -1.90
CA LEU A 77 10.82 19.20 -3.28
C LEU A 77 9.31 19.04 -3.40
N SER A 78 8.78 17.98 -2.80
CA SER A 78 7.37 17.61 -2.94
C SER A 78 6.44 18.36 -1.98
N GLY A 79 7.00 18.97 -0.93
CA GLY A 79 6.23 19.52 0.19
C GLY A 79 5.52 18.44 1.01
N TRP A 80 5.86 17.17 0.81
CA TRP A 80 5.16 16.02 1.39
C TRP A 80 6.09 15.24 2.34
N PRO A 81 5.71 15.03 3.61
CA PRO A 81 6.63 14.50 4.63
C PRO A 81 6.65 12.96 4.73
N THR A 82 5.67 12.26 4.15
CA THR A 82 5.51 10.81 4.30
C THR A 82 6.02 10.03 3.10
N ILE A 83 6.30 8.74 3.29
CA ILE A 83 6.80 7.80 2.29
C ILE A 83 5.92 6.55 2.39
N PRO A 84 5.53 5.90 1.28
CA PRO A 84 5.91 6.15 -0.11
C PRO A 84 5.40 7.49 -0.69
N GLN A 85 6.00 7.96 -1.78
CA GLN A 85 5.50 9.06 -2.60
C GLN A 85 5.42 8.61 -4.06
N LEU A 86 4.23 8.74 -4.66
CA LEU A 86 3.99 8.45 -6.07
C LEU A 86 3.92 9.75 -6.86
N PHE A 87 4.68 9.80 -7.96
CA PHE A 87 4.60 10.85 -8.96
C PHE A 87 4.10 10.29 -10.28
N VAL A 88 3.22 11.04 -10.96
CA VAL A 88 2.74 10.74 -12.30
C VAL A 88 2.89 11.99 -13.16
N ASP A 89 3.52 11.85 -14.34
CA ASP A 89 3.77 12.93 -15.30
C ASP A 89 4.45 14.17 -14.68
N GLY A 90 5.31 13.94 -13.69
CA GLY A 90 6.06 14.97 -12.98
C GLY A 90 5.34 15.58 -11.77
N GLU A 91 4.09 15.22 -11.52
CA GLU A 91 3.27 15.75 -10.43
C GLU A 91 3.15 14.76 -9.28
N LEU A 92 3.14 15.27 -8.05
CA LEU A 92 2.92 14.44 -6.86
C LEU A 92 1.45 14.02 -6.78
N ILE A 93 1.20 12.72 -6.78
CA ILE A 93 -0.14 12.16 -6.55
C ILE A 93 -0.41 12.01 -5.05
N GLY A 94 0.57 11.51 -4.30
CA GLY A 94 0.48 11.44 -2.85
C GLY A 94 1.19 10.25 -2.24
N GLY A 95 0.81 9.95 -0.99
CA GLY A 95 1.31 8.82 -0.22
C GLY A 95 0.46 7.56 -0.33
N CYS A 96 0.74 6.58 0.53
CA CYS A 96 0.05 5.29 0.52
C CYS A 96 -1.48 5.40 0.61
N ASP A 97 -2.00 6.25 1.50
CA ASP A 97 -3.44 6.33 1.75
C ASP A 97 -4.18 6.91 0.54
N ILE A 98 -3.69 8.02 -0.02
CA ILE A 98 -4.26 8.66 -1.22
C ILE A 98 -4.21 7.70 -2.42
N VAL A 99 -3.07 7.04 -2.64
CA VAL A 99 -2.95 6.09 -3.75
C VAL A 99 -3.89 4.90 -3.58
N THR A 100 -4.11 4.44 -2.34
CA THR A 100 -5.07 3.36 -2.08
C THR A 100 -6.51 3.83 -2.35
N GLU A 101 -6.88 5.02 -1.89
CA GLU A 101 -8.21 5.60 -2.12
C GLU A 101 -8.48 5.81 -3.62
N MET A 102 -7.53 6.39 -4.36
CA MET A 102 -7.66 6.57 -5.81
C MET A 102 -7.74 5.24 -6.57
N PHE A 103 -7.07 4.19 -6.07
CA PHE A 103 -7.18 2.85 -6.64
C PHE A 103 -8.55 2.23 -6.40
N GLU A 104 -9.10 2.39 -5.20
CA GLU A 104 -10.43 1.91 -4.82
C GLU A 104 -11.55 2.66 -5.56
N SER A 105 -11.37 3.95 -5.82
CA SER A 105 -12.34 4.77 -6.57
C SER A 105 -12.26 4.59 -8.09
N GLY A 106 -11.15 4.04 -8.61
CA GLY A 106 -10.90 3.92 -10.04
C GLY A 106 -10.15 5.10 -10.66
N GLU A 107 -9.98 6.21 -9.92
CA GLU A 107 -9.30 7.41 -10.40
C GLU A 107 -7.82 7.15 -10.74
N LEU A 108 -7.15 6.25 -10.02
CA LEU A 108 -5.76 5.90 -10.30
C LEU A 108 -5.62 5.19 -11.65
N GLN A 109 -6.57 4.32 -11.99
CA GLN A 109 -6.62 3.57 -13.24
C GLN A 109 -6.82 4.55 -14.41
N GLU A 110 -7.77 5.48 -14.27
CA GLU A 110 -8.01 6.54 -15.25
C GLU A 110 -6.77 7.40 -15.45
N LEU A 111 -6.13 7.85 -14.36
CA LEU A 111 -4.91 8.65 -14.41
C LEU A 111 -3.76 7.90 -15.11
N LEU A 112 -3.61 6.61 -14.84
CA LEU A 112 -2.54 5.80 -15.41
C LEU A 112 -2.85 5.33 -16.85
N GLY A 113 -4.09 5.48 -17.30
CA GLY A 113 -4.55 5.04 -18.62
C GLY A 113 -4.73 3.51 -18.69
N VAL A 114 -5.16 2.91 -17.58
CA VAL A 114 -5.47 1.48 -17.47
C VAL A 114 -6.98 1.32 -17.49
N ASP A 115 -7.48 0.49 -18.41
CA ASP A 115 -8.90 0.15 -18.43
C ASP A 115 -9.27 -0.63 -17.15
N ALA A 116 -10.13 -0.06 -16.32
CA ALA A 116 -10.59 -0.66 -15.06
C ALA A 116 -11.29 -2.02 -15.26
N SER A 117 -11.73 -2.33 -16.48
CA SER A 117 -12.42 -3.55 -16.89
C SER A 117 -11.53 -4.79 -17.03
N ALA A 118 -10.21 -4.68 -16.82
CA ALA A 118 -9.30 -5.83 -16.88
C ALA A 118 -9.22 -6.65 -15.57
N ASN A 119 -9.90 -6.24 -14.50
CA ASN A 119 -9.82 -6.91 -13.19
C ASN A 119 -11.18 -7.14 -12.51
N GLU A 120 -12.28 -7.15 -13.27
CA GLU A 120 -13.52 -7.76 -12.78
C GLU A 120 -13.37 -9.29 -12.85
N GLY A 121 -12.99 -9.87 -11.72
CA GLY A 121 -13.29 -11.27 -11.45
C GLY A 121 -14.78 -11.49 -11.62
N ASP A 122 -15.12 -12.41 -12.51
CA ASP A 122 -16.41 -13.07 -12.65
C ASP A 122 -17.02 -13.39 -11.26
N ASP A 123 -18.00 -12.60 -10.83
CA ASP A 123 -19.05 -13.04 -9.92
C ASP A 123 -20.38 -12.44 -10.37
N SER A 124 -20.92 -13.01 -11.45
CA SER A 124 -22.33 -12.84 -11.78
C SER A 124 -23.17 -13.79 -10.92
N ALA A 125 -23.67 -13.32 -9.78
CA ALA A 125 -24.82 -13.92 -9.12
C ALA A 125 -25.73 -12.87 -8.44
N SER A 126 -26.63 -12.30 -9.26
CA SER A 126 -28.05 -12.08 -8.96
C SER A 126 -28.46 -11.48 -7.60
N GLY A 127 -28.79 -10.18 -7.63
CA GLY A 127 -30.15 -9.71 -7.33
C GLY A 127 -30.68 -9.65 -5.88
N GLN A 128 -31.01 -8.41 -5.49
CA GLN A 128 -32.14 -7.97 -4.63
C GLN A 128 -31.89 -7.65 -3.15
N ARG A 129 -31.69 -6.34 -2.93
CA ARG A 129 -32.34 -5.43 -1.97
C ARG A 129 -33.04 -6.01 -0.71
N THR A 130 -32.62 -5.40 0.42
CA THR A 130 -33.37 -4.87 1.58
C THR A 130 -33.82 -5.80 2.73
N GLU A 131 -33.09 -5.68 3.85
CA GLU A 131 -33.53 -5.72 5.26
C GLU A 131 -34.74 -4.77 5.52
N PRO A 132 -35.60 -4.93 6.57
CA PRO A 132 -35.19 -5.20 7.96
C PRO A 132 -36.11 -6.06 8.88
N SER A 133 -35.57 -6.39 10.06
CA SER A 133 -36.17 -6.98 11.27
C SER A 133 -37.55 -6.43 11.72
N PRO A 134 -38.37 -7.21 12.46
CA PRO A 134 -38.48 -6.99 13.93
C PRO A 134 -38.78 -8.22 14.85
N SER A 135 -38.13 -8.19 16.02
CA SER A 135 -38.47 -8.57 17.42
C SER A 135 -39.73 -9.38 17.83
N ALA A 136 -39.47 -10.41 18.67
CA ALA A 136 -40.09 -10.82 19.97
C ALA A 136 -41.25 -11.86 20.10
N ALA A 137 -40.97 -12.80 21.04
CA ALA A 137 -41.83 -13.51 22.03
C ALA A 137 -42.72 -14.71 21.61
N ASP A 138 -42.47 -15.90 22.16
CA ASP A 138 -43.20 -16.49 23.33
C ASP A 138 -42.56 -17.84 23.76
N ALA A 139 -42.63 -18.20 25.05
CA ALA A 139 -42.05 -19.41 25.68
C ALA A 139 -43.12 -20.54 25.79
N PRO A 140 -42.87 -21.77 26.34
CA PRO A 140 -42.62 -21.97 27.79
C PRO A 140 -41.84 -23.25 28.26
N SER A 141 -41.29 -23.13 29.48
CA SER A 141 -41.27 -24.05 30.65
C SER A 141 -40.80 -25.53 30.60
N GLY A 142 -39.80 -25.85 31.45
CA GLY A 142 -39.59 -27.18 32.05
C GLY A 142 -38.31 -27.28 32.92
N PRO A 143 -38.30 -27.96 34.11
CA PRO A 143 -37.56 -27.46 35.28
C PRO A 143 -36.23 -28.17 35.66
N ALA A 144 -35.52 -27.48 36.55
CA ALA A 144 -34.19 -27.75 37.11
C ALA A 144 -34.06 -28.99 38.01
N ALA A 145 -32.87 -29.60 37.99
CA ALA A 145 -32.30 -30.35 39.12
C ALA A 145 -30.76 -30.22 39.15
N ARG A 146 -30.23 -30.06 40.36
CA ARG A 146 -28.88 -29.60 40.74
C ARG A 146 -27.82 -30.73 40.72
N PRO A 147 -26.51 -30.44 40.81
CA PRO A 147 -25.44 -31.40 40.56
C PRO A 147 -25.06 -32.21 41.81
N ILE A 148 -24.49 -33.39 41.60
CA ILE A 148 -23.81 -34.19 42.62
C ILE A 148 -22.43 -34.59 42.06
N PRO A 149 -21.31 -34.32 42.75
CA PRO A 149 -20.00 -34.83 42.38
C PRO A 149 -19.80 -36.21 42.98
N LEU A 150 -19.13 -37.12 42.26
CA LEU A 150 -18.52 -38.28 42.90
C LEU A 150 -17.14 -38.58 42.30
N GLU A 151 -16.21 -38.57 43.25
CA GLU A 151 -14.80 -38.88 43.22
C GLU A 151 -14.46 -40.24 42.60
N ASN A 152 -13.26 -40.26 42.00
CA ASN A 152 -12.19 -41.25 42.16
C ASN A 152 -12.49 -42.71 41.73
N ASN A 153 -11.67 -43.28 40.84
CA ASN A 153 -10.51 -44.10 41.22
C ASN A 153 -9.95 -44.92 40.03
N LEU A 154 -8.65 -45.22 40.13
CA LEU A 154 -7.87 -46.29 39.48
C LEU A 154 -7.36 -46.02 38.04
N ARG A 155 -6.04 -45.80 37.88
CA ARG A 155 -4.94 -46.76 37.58
C ARG A 155 -4.65 -46.69 36.07
N ASP A 156 -3.41 -46.57 35.59
CA ASP A 156 -2.22 -47.43 35.64
C ASP A 156 -1.06 -46.56 35.10
N GLU A 157 0.24 -46.71 35.34
CA GLU A 157 1.15 -47.64 36.03
C GLU A 157 2.44 -46.83 36.32
#